data_AF-A0A0R0CI19-F1
#
_entry.id   AF-A0A0R0CI19-F1
#
_cell.length_a   1.000
_cell.length_b   1.000
_cell.length_c   1.000
_cell.angle_alpha   90.00
_cell.angle_beta   90.00
_cell.angle_gamma   90.00
#
_symmetry.space_group_name_H-M   'P 1'
#
loop_
_entity.id
_entity.type
_entity.pdbx_description
1 polymer ?
#
loop_
_entity_poly.entity_id
_entity_poly.type
_entity_poly.pdbx_seq_one_letter_code
_entity_poly.pdbx_strand_id
1 'polypeptide(L)' 'MITRLFDNAHVLFQATDENGFNEIAIGASVDGGGQIVLEQEGRHIVINPGSVNDLCRLLKKLQKEGANG' A
#
# COMPACT_ATOMS: atom_id res chain seq x y z
N MET A 1 -14.03 22.62 7.46
CA MET A 1 -13.70 21.67 6.38
C MET A 1 -12.90 20.53 7.02
N ILE A 2 -13.60 19.48 7.49
CA ILE A 2 -13.06 18.44 8.38
C ILE A 2 -12.58 17.19 7.62
N THR A 3 -12.84 17.11 6.31
CA THR A 3 -12.53 15.95 5.48
C THR A 3 -11.04 15.69 5.31
N ARG A 4 -10.18 16.72 5.45
CA ARG A 4 -8.71 16.56 5.43
C ARG A 4 -8.13 15.82 6.64
N LEU A 5 -8.92 15.59 7.70
CA LEU A 5 -8.48 14.81 8.86
C LEU A 5 -8.64 13.29 8.65
N PHE A 6 -9.21 12.84 7.54
CA PHE A 6 -9.41 11.42 7.22
C PHE A 6 -8.56 10.91 6.06
N ASP A 7 -7.79 11.78 5.39
CA ASP A 7 -6.79 11.39 4.38
C ASP A 7 -5.45 10.99 5.04
N ASN A 8 -5.49 10.45 6.26
CA ASN A 8 -4.28 10.01 6.95
C ASN A 8 -3.88 8.65 6.41
N ALA A 9 -2.66 8.55 5.88
CA ALA A 9 -2.11 7.26 5.50
C ALA A 9 -2.11 6.30 6.68
N HIS A 10 -2.75 5.16 6.49
CA HIS A 10 -2.74 4.06 7.44
C HIS A 10 -1.53 3.18 7.15
N VAL A 11 -0.81 2.78 8.19
CA VAL A 11 0.30 1.82 8.03
C VAL A 11 -0.29 0.49 7.55
N LEU A 12 0.07 0.11 6.33
CA LEU A 12 -0.34 -1.16 5.72
C LEU A 12 0.66 -2.26 6.08
N PHE A 13 1.95 -1.95 6.02
CA PHE A 13 3.02 -2.90 6.30
C PHE A 13 4.28 -2.16 6.75
N GLN A 14 5.00 -2.74 7.71
CA GLN A 14 6.31 -2.26 8.12
C GLN A 14 7.15 -3.49 8.48
N ALA A 15 8.26 -3.67 7.78
CA ALA A 15 9.22 -4.72 8.12
C ALA A 15 10.04 -4.30 9.35
N THR A 16 10.51 -5.30 10.09
CA THR A 16 11.49 -5.13 11.15
C THR A 16 12.72 -5.93 10.75
N ASP A 17 13.89 -5.30 10.80
CA ASP A 17 15.14 -5.96 10.47
C ASP A 17 15.60 -6.93 11.58
N GLU A 18 16.69 -7.65 11.33
CA GLU A 18 17.27 -8.60 12.30
C GLU A 18 17.76 -7.96 13.61
N ASN A 19 17.97 -6.64 13.61
CA ASN A 19 18.42 -5.86 14.76
C ASN A 19 17.25 -5.26 15.55
N GLY A 20 16.01 -5.49 15.11
CA GLY A 20 14.82 -4.95 15.75
C GLY A 20 14.48 -3.51 15.36
N PHE A 21 15.15 -2.94 14.34
CA PHE A 21 14.81 -1.63 13.81
C PHE A 21 13.69 -1.75 12.78
N ASN A 22 12.72 -0.86 12.88
CA ASN A 22 11.63 -0.78 11.92
C ASN A 22 12.11 -0.09 10.63
N GLU A 23 11.89 -0.74 9.50
CA GLU A 23 12.08 -0.15 8.18
C GLU A 23 11.01 0.92 7.89
N ILE A 24 11.14 1.60 6.74
CA ILE A 24 10.16 2.59 6.30
C ILE A 24 8.82 1.90 6.03
N ALA A 25 7.78 2.33 6.74
CA ALA A 25 6.42 1.81 6.57
C ALA A 25 5.86 2.10 5.18
N ILE A 26 5.09 1.15 4.66
CA ILE A 26 4.18 1.35 3.55
C ILE A 26 2.88 1.93 4.12
N GLY A 27 2.56 3.15 3.74
CA GLY A 27 1.29 3.81 4.03
C GLY A 27 0.25 3.54 2.94
N ALA A 28 -1.03 3.55 3.30
CA ALA A 28 -2.16 3.48 2.39
C ALA A 28 -3.18 4.57 2.72
N SER A 29 -3.56 5.37 1.74
CA SER A 29 -4.54 6.45 1.88
C SER A 29 -5.51 6.51 0.70
N VAL A 30 -6.49 7.39 0.77
CA VAL A 30 -7.33 7.80 -0.36
C VAL A 30 -7.02 9.26 -0.66
N ASP A 31 -6.74 9.59 -1.92
CA ASP A 31 -6.48 10.97 -2.32
C ASP A 31 -7.77 11.78 -2.55
N GLY A 32 -7.61 13.08 -2.83
CA GLY A 32 -8.75 13.97 -3.12
C GLY A 32 -9.52 13.62 -4.41
N GLY A 33 -8.97 12.75 -5.26
CA GLY A 33 -9.62 12.19 -6.45
C GLY A 33 -10.27 10.82 -6.22
N GLY A 34 -10.30 10.35 -4.97
CA GLY A 34 -10.85 9.05 -4.60
C GLY A 34 -9.99 7.87 -5.05
N GLN A 35 -8.72 8.09 -5.43
CA GLN A 35 -7.80 7.01 -5.76
C GLN A 35 -7.18 6.43 -4.49
N ILE A 36 -6.89 5.13 -4.48
CA ILE A 36 -6.12 4.52 -3.40
C ILE A 36 -4.64 4.79 -3.67
N VAL A 37 -3.92 5.30 -2.68
CA VAL A 37 -2.49 5.60 -2.81
C VAL A 37 -1.72 4.75 -1.82
N LEU A 38 -0.73 4.01 -2.32
CA LEU A 38 0.29 3.37 -1.48
C LEU A 38 1.55 4.22 -1.52
N GLU A 39 2.09 4.56 -0.36
CA GLU A 39 3.28 5.39 -0.23
C GLU A 39 4.39 4.69 0.56
N GLN A 40 5.63 4.82 0.11
CA GLN A 40 6.82 4.41 0.87
C GLN A 40 7.98 5.30 0.45
N GLU A 41 8.58 6.03 1.39
CA GLU A 41 9.77 6.86 1.15
C GLU A 41 9.62 7.83 -0.05
N GLY A 42 8.49 8.53 -0.15
CA GLY A 42 8.22 9.48 -1.25
C GLY A 42 7.92 8.83 -2.61
N ARG A 43 7.90 7.50 -2.69
CA ARG A 43 7.41 6.76 -3.85
C ARG A 43 5.92 6.50 -3.67
N HIS A 44 5.17 6.60 -4.76
CA HIS A 44 3.71 6.47 -4.75
C HIS A 44 3.25 5.48 -5.81
N ILE A 45 2.34 4.60 -5.43
CA ILE A 45 1.56 3.76 -6.34
C ILE A 45 0.11 4.20 -6.24
N VAL A 46 -0.46 4.69 -7.33
CA VAL A 46 -1.86 5.12 -7.40
C VAL A 46 -2.69 4.01 -8.03
N ILE A 47 -3.76 3.63 -7.35
CA ILE A 47 -4.63 2.51 -7.69
C ILE A 47 -6.05 3.04 -7.88
N ASN A 48 -6.60 2.80 -9.07
CA ASN A 48 -8.02 3.02 -9.31
C ASN A 48 -8.84 2.02 -8.48
N PRO A 49 -9.81 2.48 -7.66
CA PRO A 49 -10.66 1.59 -6.86
C PRO A 49 -11.36 0.49 -7.69
N GLY A 50 -11.73 0.79 -8.94
CA GLY A 50 -12.36 -0.18 -9.85
C GLY A 50 -11.43 -1.33 -10.26
N SER A 51 -10.11 -1.16 -10.14
CA SER A 51 -9.09 -2.15 -10.52
C SER A 51 -8.60 -3.00 -9.35
N VAL A 52 -9.09 -2.78 -8.13
CA VAL A 52 -8.61 -3.49 -6.91
C VAL A 52 -8.75 -5.01 -7.05
N ASN A 53 -9.86 -5.49 -7.62
CA ASN A 53 -10.07 -6.92 -7.81
C ASN A 53 -9.03 -7.54 -8.75
N ASP A 54 -8.66 -6.85 -9.82
CA ASP A 54 -7.67 -7.32 -10.78
C ASP A 54 -6.26 -7.26 -10.19
N LEU A 55 -5.93 -6.20 -9.44
CA LEU A 55 -4.69 -6.11 -8.69
C LEU A 55 -4.56 -7.27 -7.70
N CYS A 56 -5.60 -7.57 -6.92
CA CYS A 56 -5.62 -8.71 -6.00
C CYS A 56 -5.42 -10.06 -6.72
N ARG A 57 -5.99 -10.23 -7.92
CA ARG A 57 -5.75 -11.45 -8.74
C ARG A 57 -4.29 -11.54 -9.17
N LEU A 58 -3.71 -10.45 -9.64
CA LEU A 58 -2.30 -10.38 -10.05
C LEU A 58 -1.37 -10.69 -8.88
N LEU A 59 -1.56 -10.04 -7.74
CA LEU A 59 -0.75 -10.26 -6.53
C LEU A 59 -0.83 -11.71 -6.06
N LYS A 60 -2.01 -12.32 -6.07
CA LYS A 60 -2.17 -13.76 -5.75
C LYS A 60 -1.43 -14.66 -6.74
N LYS A 61 -1.36 -14.30 -8.01
CA LYS A 61 -0.59 -15.05 -9.02
C LYS A 61 0.91 -14.94 -8.74
N LEU A 62 1.41 -13.72 -8.54
CA LEU A 62 2.83 -13.48 -8.22
C LEU A 62 3.26 -14.15 -6.92
N GLN A 63 2.39 -14.14 -5.89
CA GLN A 63 2.65 -14.85 -4.63
C GLN A 63 2.87 -16.35 -4.86
N LYS A 64 2.06 -16.98 -5.71
CA LYS A 64 2.21 -18.41 -6.04
C LYS A 64 3.49 -18.69 -6.81
N GLU A 65 3.87 -17.80 -7.73
CA GLU A 65 5.10 -17.93 -8.51
C GLU A 65 6.34 -17.76 -7.62
N GLY A 66 6.33 -16.77 -6.72
CA GLY A 66 7.42 -16.54 -5.78
C GLY A 66 7.56 -17.62 -4.69
N ALA A 67 6.47 -18.28 -4.29
CA ALA A 67 6.51 -19.38 -3.32
C ALA A 67 7.04 -20.71 -3.90
N ASN A 68 7.11 -20.82 -5.22
CA ASN A 68 7.66 -21.99 -5.93
C ASN A 68 9.12 -21.77 -6.38
N GLY A 69 9.72 -20.63 -6.02
CA GLY A 69 11.12 -20.28 -6.30
C GLY A 69 12.07 -20.64 -5.16
#